data_AF-A0A4P7KNY6-F1
#
_entry.id   AF-A0A4P7KNY6-F1
#
_cell.length_a   1.000
_cell.length_b   1.000
_cell.length_c   1.000
_cell.angle_alpha   90.00
_cell.angle_beta   90.00
_cell.angle_gamma   90.00
#
_symmetry.space_group_name_H-M   'P 1'
#
loop_
_entity.id
_entity.type
_entity.pdbx_description
1 polymer ?
#
loop_
_entity_poly.entity_id
_entity_poly.type
_entity_poly.pdbx_seq_one_letter_code
_entity_poly.pdbx_strand_id
1 'polypeptide(L)' 'MTLIRCHWVTTDEEYIAYHDKEWGKAEKDSQRLFEMLCLEGQQAGLSWYTILKKRAGYIVTVFINLIPF' A
#
# COMPACT_ATOMS: atom_id res chain seq x y z
N MET A 1 15.96 -13.07 18.28
CA MET A 1 15.19 -11.89 18.70
C MET A 1 13.84 -11.96 18.01
N THR A 2 12.74 -11.97 18.76
CA THR A 2 11.39 -11.84 18.21
C THR A 2 11.17 -10.40 17.77
N LEU A 3 10.94 -10.17 16.49
CA LEU A 3 10.58 -8.85 15.96
C LEU A 3 9.19 -8.46 16.48
N ILE A 4 9.12 -7.39 17.26
CA ILE A 4 7.86 -6.80 17.71
C ILE A 4 7.39 -5.83 16.62
N ARG A 5 6.18 -6.04 16.08
CA ARG A 5 5.57 -5.20 15.04
C ARG A 5 4.45 -4.34 15.61
N CYS A 6 4.00 -3.35 14.85
CA CYS A 6 2.83 -2.55 15.21
C CYS A 6 1.59 -3.42 15.39
N HIS A 7 0.70 -3.02 16.30
CA HIS A 7 -0.46 -3.82 16.72
C HIS A 7 -1.48 -4.11 15.60
N TRP A 8 -1.43 -3.35 14.51
CA TRP A 8 -2.36 -3.46 13.38
C TRP A 8 -1.88 -4.45 12.30
N VAL A 9 -0.64 -4.94 12.41
CA VAL A 9 -0.08 -5.93 11.49
C VAL A 9 -0.68 -7.30 11.81
N THR A 10 -1.23 -7.96 10.79
CA THR A 10 -1.78 -9.31 10.92
C THR A 10 -0.69 -10.38 10.71
N THR A 11 -1.06 -11.65 10.69
CA THR A 11 -0.15 -12.77 10.39
C THR A 11 0.05 -13.02 8.90
N ASP A 12 -0.61 -12.25 8.01
CA ASP A 12 -0.46 -12.42 6.56
C ASP A 12 0.92 -11.93 6.10
N GLU A 13 1.64 -12.77 5.36
CA GLU A 13 3.02 -12.50 4.96
C GLU A 13 3.16 -11.27 4.07
N GLU A 14 2.16 -10.98 3.23
CA GLU A 14 2.17 -9.80 2.36
C GLU A 14 1.96 -8.53 3.18
N TYR A 15 1.09 -8.59 4.19
CA TYR A 15 0.86 -7.43 5.05
C TYR A 15 2.06 -7.16 5.98
N ILE A 16 2.71 -8.23 6.46
CA ILE A 16 3.99 -8.15 7.17
C ILE A 16 5.07 -7.54 6.29
N ALA A 17 5.20 -8.00 5.04
CA ALA A 17 6.19 -7.48 4.11
C ALA A 17 5.94 -6.00 3.81
N TYR A 18 4.68 -5.60 3.59
CA TYR A 18 4.30 -4.19 3.42
C TYR A 18 4.69 -3.34 4.64
N HIS A 19 4.35 -3.78 5.86
CA HIS A 19 4.73 -3.06 7.08
C HIS A 19 6.25 -2.91 7.22
N ASP A 20 6.99 -4.01 7.08
CA ASP A 20 8.43 -4.03 7.33
C ASP A 20 9.23 -3.32 6.22
N LYS A 21 8.73 -3.38 4.98
CA LYS A 21 9.49 -2.95 3.80
C LYS A 21 9.05 -1.61 3.23
N GLU A 22 7.79 -1.21 3.39
CA GLU A 22 7.21 -0.05 2.73
C GLU A 22 6.64 0.98 3.72
N TRP A 23 5.84 0.55 4.70
CA TRP A 23 5.11 1.46 5.56
C TRP A 23 6.04 2.32 6.43
N GLY A 24 5.80 3.64 6.43
CA GLY A 24 6.58 4.61 7.19
C GLY A 24 7.99 4.87 6.67
N LYS A 25 8.39 4.26 5.54
CA LYS A 25 9.66 4.59 4.88
C LYS A 25 9.50 5.81 3.98
N ALA A 26 10.52 6.66 3.98
CA ALA A 26 10.52 7.86 3.14
C ALA A 26 10.52 7.48 1.66
N GLU A 27 9.50 7.93 0.93
CA GLU A 27 9.37 7.81 -0.52
C GLU A 27 9.52 9.19 -1.16
N LYS A 28 10.23 9.25 -2.30
CA LYS A 28 10.50 10.49 -3.04
C LYS A 28 10.02 10.42 -4.48
N ASP A 29 9.73 9.23 -4.99
CA ASP A 29 9.18 9.06 -6.33
C ASP A 29 7.75 9.63 -6.38
N SER A 30 7.53 10.64 -7.22
CA SER A 30 6.24 11.34 -7.29
C SER A 30 5.10 10.44 -7.81
N GLN A 31 5.40 9.49 -8.69
CA GLN A 31 4.39 8.56 -9.20
C GLN A 31 3.97 7.59 -8.10
N ARG A 32 4.94 7.08 -7.32
CA ARG A 32 4.68 6.20 -6.19
C ARG A 32 3.90 6.92 -5.09
N LEU A 33 4.24 8.17 -4.80
CA LEU A 33 3.49 8.99 -3.84
C LEU A 33 2.04 9.20 -4.31
N PHE A 34 1.83 9.47 -5.60
CA PHE A 34 0.49 9.61 -6.16
C PHE A 34 -0.31 8.29 -6.13
N GLU A 35 0.32 7.16 -6.47
CA GLU A 35 -0.28 5.83 -6.36
C GLU A 35 -0.76 5.57 -4.93
N MET A 36 0.11 5.79 -3.94
CA MET A 36 -0.23 5.63 -2.52
C MET A 36 -1.39 6.53 -2.11
N LEU A 37 -1.35 7.81 -2.48
CA LEU A 37 -2.43 8.76 -2.19
C LEU A 37 -3.79 8.27 -2.75
N CYS A 38 -3.80 7.77 -3.98
CA CYS A 38 -5.02 7.23 -4.58
C CYS A 38 -5.50 5.95 -3.88
N LEU A 39 -4.60 5.03 -3.53
CA LEU A 39 -4.95 3.80 -2.81
C LEU A 39 -5.55 4.08 -1.44
N GLU A 40 -5.03 5.07 -0.70
CA GLU A 40 -5.60 5.54 0.57
C GLU A 40 -7.04 6.06 0.38
N GLY A 41 -7.32 6.77 -0.71
CA GLY A 41 -8.69 7.18 -1.06
C GLY A 41 -9.64 6.01 -1.33
N GLN A 42 -9.14 4.91 -1.91
CA GLN A 42 -9.95 3.70 -2.15
C GLN A 42 -10.27 2.93 -0.86
N GLN A 43 -9.59 3.23 0.24
CA GLN A 43 -9.79 2.56 1.52
C GLN A 43 -11.11 2.94 2.22
N ALA A 44 -11.83 3.97 1.77
CA ALA A 44 -13.04 4.46 2.43
C ALA A 44 -14.08 3.33 2.65
N GLY A 45 -14.31 2.98 3.92
CA GLY A 45 -15.24 1.90 4.31
C GLY A 45 -14.69 0.47 4.18
N LEU A 46 -13.40 0.31 3.86
CA LEU A 46 -12.72 -0.98 3.71
C LEU A 46 -11.49 -1.06 4.64
N SER A 47 -10.99 -2.28 4.81
CA SER A 47 -9.71 -2.50 5.48
C SER A 47 -8.56 -2.16 4.52
N TRP A 48 -7.45 -1.64 5.03
CA TRP A 48 -6.24 -1.42 4.23
C TRP A 48 -5.73 -2.71 3.57
N TYR A 49 -5.83 -3.84 4.28
CA TYR A 49 -5.48 -5.15 3.75
C TYR A 49 -6.27 -5.52 2.48
N THR A 50 -7.56 -5.16 2.40
CA THR A 50 -8.39 -5.34 1.20
C THR A 50 -7.81 -4.58 0.01
N ILE A 51 -7.34 -3.35 0.24
CA ILE A 51 -6.75 -2.50 -0.79
C ILE A 51 -5.38 -3.05 -1.21
N LEU A 52 -4.54 -3.43 -0.25
CA LEU A 52 -3.22 -4.01 -0.51
C LEU A 52 -3.31 -5.24 -1.42
N LYS A 53 -4.24 -6.16 -1.15
CA LYS A 53 -4.48 -7.34 -2.02
C LYS A 53 -4.96 -6.99 -3.43
N LYS A 54 -5.61 -5.84 -3.62
CA LYS A 54 -6.11 -5.37 -4.93
C LYS A 54 -5.13 -4.45 -5.64
N ARG A 55 -4.05 -4.04 -4.99
CA ARG A 55 -3.07 -3.05 -5.48
C ARG A 55 -2.56 -3.36 -6.88
N ALA A 56 -2.12 -4.59 -7.13
CA ALA A 56 -1.62 -5.00 -8.45
C ALA A 56 -2.69 -4.81 -9.55
N GLY A 57 -3.95 -5.08 -9.24
CA GLY A 57 -5.08 -4.84 -10.15
C GLY A 57 -5.28 -3.36 -10.45
N TYR A 58 -5.21 -2.49 -9.44
CA TYR A 58 -5.30 -1.03 -9.62
C TYR A 58 -4.16 -0.48 -10.48
N ILE A 59 -2.93 -0.96 -10.27
CA ILE A 59 -1.76 -0.53 -11.06
C ILE A 59 -1.95 -0.84 -12.54
N VAL A 60 -2.33 -2.08 -12.88
CA VAL A 60 -2.44 -2.53 -14.27
C VAL A 60 -3.62 -1.88 -15.00
N THR A 61 -4.74 -1.65 -14.33
CA THR A 61 -5.99 -1.25 -15.00
C THR A 61 -6.33 0.23 -14.87
N VAL A 62 -5.98 0.86 -13.76
CA VAL A 62 -6.40 2.22 -13.41
C VAL A 62 -5.23 3.20 -13.51
N PHE A 63 -4.07 2.85 -12.95
CA PHE A 63 -2.96 3.82 -12.85
C PHE A 63 -2.12 3.98 -14.11
N ILE A 64 -2.11 3.03 -15.05
CA ILE A 64 -1.41 3.22 -16.35
C ILE A 64 -1.86 4.51 -17.07
N ASN A 65 -3.13 4.92 -16.90
CA ASN A 65 -3.69 6.11 -17.55
C ASN A 65 -3.78 7.35 -16.65
N LEU A 66 -3.40 7.24 -15.37
CA LEU A 66 -3.53 8.32 -14.39
C LEU A 66 -2.19 8.91 -13.94
N ILE A 67 -1.07 8.49 -14.53
CA ILE A 67 0.23 9.11 -14.25
C ILE A 67 0.16 10.58 -14.68
N PRO A 68 0.20 11.54 -13.75
CA PRO A 68 0.19 12.96 -14.11
C PRO A 68 1.46 13.27 -14.88
N PHE A 69 1.32 13.97 -16.02
CA PHE A 69 2.43 14.44 -16.85
C PHE A 69 3.28 15.49 -16.14
#